data_AF-A0A922YTM4-F1
#
_entry.id   AF-A0A922YTM4-F1
#
_cell.length_a   1.000
_cell.length_b   1.000
_cell.length_c   1.000
_cell.angle_alpha   90.00
_cell.angle_beta   90.00
_cell.angle_gamma   90.00
#
_symmetry.space_group_name_H-M   'P 1'
#
loop_
_entity.id
_entity.type
_entity.pdbx_description
1 polymer ?
#
loop_
_entity_poly.entity_id
_entity_poly.type
_entity_poly.pdbx_seq_one_letter_code
_entity_poly.pdbx_strand_id
1 'polypeptide(L)'
;MPLPDPAPRKLMHTRRMSFRGFERDDGLWDVEGELLDTKPHAFVIEGERTWAPEEPVHHMHIRVTLDEAMVIRDIAVAMDSVPHSPCPQAQEPMRRMIGSVMGKGWRQTIERHLGGVQGCTHLREL
;
A
#
# COMPACT_ATOMS: atom_id res chain seq x y z
N MET A 1 25.78 -8.60 2.54
CA MET A 1 26.71 -8.21 1.46
C MET A 1 26.34 -6.81 0.99
N PRO A 2 27.30 -5.89 0.78
CA PRO A 2 27.00 -4.55 0.28
C PRO A 2 26.73 -4.56 -1.23
N LEU A 3 25.99 -3.55 -1.71
CA LEU A 3 25.91 -3.25 -3.13
C LEU A 3 27.28 -2.74 -3.64
N PRO A 4 27.58 -2.87 -4.95
CA PRO A 4 28.74 -2.22 -5.55
C PRO A 4 28.70 -0.70 -5.39
N ASP A 5 29.86 -0.05 -5.55
CA ASP A 5 29.96 1.41 -5.51
C ASP A 5 29.08 2.05 -6.60
N PRO A 6 28.20 3.00 -6.24
CA PRO A 6 27.33 3.65 -7.19
C PRO A 6 28.04 4.79 -7.94
N ALA A 7 27.54 5.13 -9.13
CA ALA A 7 27.85 6.41 -9.75
C ALA A 7 27.37 7.59 -8.87
N PRO A 8 27.95 8.80 -9.02
CA PRO A 8 27.48 9.99 -8.32
C PRO A 8 25.98 10.21 -8.52
N ARG A 9 25.24 10.39 -7.43
CA ARG A 9 23.77 10.46 -7.43
C ARG A 9 23.25 11.32 -6.29
N LYS A 10 22.02 11.82 -6.46
CA LYS A 10 21.27 12.56 -5.44
C LYS A 10 20.05 11.74 -5.02
N LEU A 11 19.75 11.67 -3.72
CA LEU A 11 18.50 11.08 -3.25
C LEU A 11 17.33 11.94 -3.72
N MET A 12 16.37 11.33 -4.41
CA MET A 12 15.20 12.02 -4.96
C MET A 12 13.89 11.56 -4.33
N HIS A 13 13.85 10.36 -3.78
CA HIS A 13 12.64 9.75 -3.25
C HIS A 13 12.99 8.58 -2.33
N THR A 14 12.22 8.41 -1.27
CA THR A 14 12.30 7.25 -0.37
C THR A 14 10.92 6.64 -0.27
N ARG A 15 10.80 5.37 -0.66
CA ARG A 15 9.66 4.51 -0.35
C ARG A 15 10.06 3.54 0.75
N ARG A 16 9.28 3.46 1.82
CA ARG A 16 9.40 2.46 2.86
C ARG A 16 8.11 1.66 2.91
N MET A 17 8.24 0.33 2.93
CA MET A 17 7.13 -0.58 3.18
C MET A 17 7.49 -1.43 4.39
N SER A 18 6.53 -1.61 5.31
CA SER A 18 6.70 -2.50 6.45
C SER A 18 5.48 -3.40 6.59
N PHE A 19 5.71 -4.65 6.96
CA PHE A 19 4.67 -5.64 7.16
C PHE A 19 4.84 -6.30 8.52
N ARG A 20 3.74 -6.47 9.24
CA ARG A 20 3.69 -7.15 10.54
C ARG A 20 2.59 -8.20 10.50
N GLY A 21 2.92 -9.42 10.90
CA GLY A 21 1.96 -10.52 11.02
C GLY A 21 1.61 -10.75 12.49
N PHE A 22 0.33 -10.94 12.77
CA PHE A 22 -0.21 -11.17 14.09
C PHE A 22 -1.13 -12.39 14.05
N GLU A 23 -0.85 -13.39 14.89
CA GLU A 23 -1.81 -14.44 15.19
C GLU A 23 -2.87 -13.88 16.15
N ARG A 24 -4.14 -14.16 15.89
CA ARG A 24 -5.28 -13.74 16.71
C ARG A 24 -5.74 -14.87 17.61
N ASP A 25 -6.32 -14.50 18.76
CA ASP A 25 -6.89 -15.45 19.72
C ASP A 25 -8.05 -16.30 19.15
N ASP A 26 -8.66 -15.86 18.04
CA ASP A 26 -9.72 -16.59 17.34
C ASP A 26 -9.23 -17.52 16.23
N GLY A 27 -7.90 -17.71 16.12
CA GLY A 27 -7.26 -18.58 15.12
C GLY A 27 -7.10 -17.95 13.73
N LEU A 28 -7.48 -16.69 13.56
CA LEU A 28 -7.21 -15.92 12.35
C LEU A 28 -5.83 -15.26 12.42
N TRP A 29 -5.36 -14.73 11.29
CA TRP A 29 -4.14 -13.94 11.19
C TRP A 29 -4.46 -12.54 10.68
N ASP A 30 -3.85 -11.52 11.27
CA ASP A 30 -3.83 -10.18 10.70
C ASP A 30 -2.45 -9.89 10.10
N VAL A 31 -2.41 -9.42 8.86
CA VAL A 31 -1.22 -8.86 8.23
C VAL A 31 -1.43 -7.36 8.06
N GLU A 32 -0.62 -6.56 8.74
CA GLU A 32 -0.62 -5.11 8.61
C GLU A 32 0.51 -4.65 7.71
N GLY A 33 0.16 -4.02 6.59
CA GLY A 33 1.08 -3.33 5.68
C GLY A 33 1.03 -1.81 5.90
N GLU A 34 2.18 -1.16 5.82
CA GLU A 34 2.31 0.29 5.81
C GLU A 34 3.21 0.71 4.65
N LEU A 35 2.78 1.70 3.87
CA LEU A 35 3.57 2.36 2.84
C LEU A 35 3.77 3.82 3.21
N LEU A 36 5.04 4.26 3.21
CA LEU A 36 5.44 5.65 3.41
C LEU A 36 6.36 6.11 2.28
N ASP A 37 5.91 7.12 1.54
CA ASP A 37 6.66 7.77 0.48
C ASP A 37 7.02 9.20 0.87
N THR A 38 8.29 9.56 0.78
CA THR A 38 8.82 10.91 1.07
C THR A 38 9.81 11.36 0.01
N LYS A 39 10.11 12.66 -0.02
CA LYS A 39 11.18 13.24 -0.86
C LYS A 39 12.05 14.18 -0.02
N PRO A 40 13.38 14.20 -0.22
CA PRO A 40 14.29 15.04 0.58
C PRO A 40 14.33 16.51 0.16
N HIS A 41 13.40 16.93 -0.69
CA HIS A 41 13.32 18.29 -1.20
C HIS A 41 11.86 18.67 -1.37
N ALA A 42 11.58 19.97 -1.28
CA ALA A 42 10.27 20.50 -1.59
C ALA A 42 9.94 20.25 -3.05
N PHE A 43 8.69 19.92 -3.34
CA PHE A 43 8.21 19.74 -4.70
C PHE A 43 6.75 20.17 -4.80
N VAL A 44 6.33 20.51 -6.02
CA VAL A 44 4.95 20.91 -6.31
C VAL A 44 4.32 19.88 -7.24
N ILE A 45 3.05 19.58 -7.03
CA ILE A 45 2.20 18.94 -8.03
C ILE A 45 1.24 20.02 -8.51
N GLU A 46 1.29 20.33 -9.81
CA GLU A 46 0.42 21.33 -10.41
C GLU A 46 -1.05 20.92 -10.24
N GLY A 47 -1.88 21.85 -9.77
CA GLY A 47 -3.28 21.60 -9.45
C GLY A 47 -3.56 20.99 -8.07
N GLU A 48 -2.53 20.61 -7.30
CA GLU A 48 -2.68 20.10 -5.94
C GLU A 48 -2.08 21.09 -4.93
N ARG A 49 -0.84 20.88 -4.50
CA ARG A 49 -0.13 21.74 -3.54
C ARG A 49 1.40 21.58 -3.63
N THR A 50 2.09 22.30 -2.75
CA THR A 50 3.51 22.07 -2.46
C THR A 50 3.65 21.15 -1.26
N TRP A 51 4.63 20.25 -1.33
CA TRP A 51 5.10 19.42 -0.21
C TRP A 51 6.43 19.96 0.28
N ALA A 52 6.60 20.02 1.61
CA ALA A 52 7.88 20.29 2.24
C ALA A 52 8.84 19.08 2.12
N PRO A 53 10.16 19.26 2.30
CA PRO A 53 11.09 18.15 2.42
C PRO A 53 10.66 17.18 3.52
N GLU A 54 10.79 15.88 3.26
CA GLU A 54 10.42 14.76 4.14
C GLU A 54 8.92 14.69 4.50
N GLU A 55 8.08 15.57 3.95
CA GLU A 55 6.63 15.48 4.12
C GLU A 55 6.09 14.24 3.39
N PRO A 56 5.23 13.42 4.02
CA PRO A 56 4.64 12.25 3.38
C PRO A 56 3.84 12.60 2.13
N VAL A 57 4.24 12.03 0.99
CA VAL A 57 3.50 12.06 -0.27
C VAL A 57 2.41 11.00 -0.24
N HIS A 58 2.77 9.79 0.19
CA HIS A 58 1.84 8.72 0.50
C HIS A 58 2.12 8.22 1.90
N HIS A 59 1.08 8.10 2.72
CA HIS A 59 1.14 7.40 4.00
C HIS A 59 -0.15 6.58 4.09
N MET A 60 -0.02 5.27 3.90
CA MET A 60 -1.16 4.38 3.77
C MET A 60 -0.94 3.10 4.56
N HIS A 61 -2.03 2.57 5.09
CA HIS A 61 -2.07 1.36 5.88
C HIS A 61 -3.11 0.40 5.30
N ILE A 62 -2.80 -0.89 5.35
CA ILE A 62 -3.76 -1.97 5.10
C ILE A 62 -3.64 -2.99 6.21
N ARG A 63 -4.77 -3.53 6.67
CA ARG A 63 -4.83 -4.74 7.47
C ARG A 63 -5.65 -5.77 6.72
N VAL A 64 -5.09 -6.95 6.50
CA VAL A 64 -5.79 -8.09 5.90
C VAL A 64 -5.92 -9.18 6.95
N THR A 65 -7.15 -9.58 7.25
CA THR A 65 -7.43 -10.74 8.10
C THR A 65 -7.54 -12.00 7.23
N LEU A 66 -6.82 -13.05 7.59
CA LEU A 66 -6.74 -14.32 6.88
C LEU A 66 -7.14 -15.48 7.81
N ASP A 67 -7.70 -16.54 7.23
CA ASP A 67 -7.80 -17.83 7.92
C ASP A 67 -6.63 -18.76 7.56
N GLU A 68 -6.64 -19.97 8.13
CA GLU A 68 -5.62 -21.01 7.86
C GLU A 68 -5.53 -21.43 6.38
N ALA A 69 -6.60 -21.23 5.60
CA ALA A 69 -6.64 -21.52 4.17
C ALA A 69 -6.22 -20.30 3.31
N MET A 70 -5.68 -19.24 3.93
CA MET A 70 -5.31 -17.98 3.29
C MET A 70 -6.49 -17.26 2.63
N VAL A 71 -7.72 -17.52 3.07
CA VAL A 71 -8.92 -16.82 2.63
C VAL A 71 -8.99 -15.49 3.36
N ILE A 72 -9.18 -14.41 2.61
CA ILE A 72 -9.38 -13.08 3.16
C ILE A 72 -10.73 -13.02 3.87
N ARG A 73 -10.71 -12.82 5.18
CA ARG A 73 -11.89 -12.68 6.03
C ARG A 73 -12.31 -11.23 6.23
N ASP A 74 -11.36 -10.31 6.27
CA ASP A 74 -11.63 -8.88 6.34
C ASP A 74 -10.47 -8.04 5.77
N ILE A 75 -10.77 -6.80 5.39
CA ILE A 75 -9.77 -5.80 4.98
C ILE A 75 -10.14 -4.43 5.56
N ALA A 76 -9.16 -3.80 6.22
CA ALA A 76 -9.22 -2.40 6.62
C ALA A 76 -8.12 -1.60 5.91
N VAL A 77 -8.42 -0.35 5.54
CA VAL A 77 -7.47 0.55 4.88
C VAL A 77 -7.54 1.92 5.54
N ALA A 78 -6.39 2.56 5.71
CA ALA A 78 -6.27 3.97 6.04
C ALA A 78 -5.32 4.66 5.06
N MET A 79 -5.57 5.93 4.76
CA MET A 79 -4.78 6.73 3.83
C MET A 79 -4.55 8.12 4.44
N ASP A 80 -3.58 8.21 5.34
CA ASP A 80 -3.28 9.41 6.13
C ASP A 80 -2.68 10.53 5.29
N SER A 81 -1.97 10.19 4.21
CA SER A 81 -1.50 11.15 3.21
C SER A 81 -1.61 10.58 1.80
N VAL A 82 -2.12 11.40 0.88
CA VAL A 82 -2.26 11.10 -0.55
C VAL A 82 -2.03 12.37 -1.37
N PRO A 83 -1.50 12.25 -2.60
CA PRO A 83 -1.24 13.41 -3.45
C PRO A 83 -2.48 13.92 -4.18
N HIS A 84 -3.52 13.09 -4.36
CA HIS A 84 -4.68 13.41 -5.18
C HIS A 84 -5.99 13.22 -4.43
N SER A 85 -6.91 14.16 -4.63
CA SER A 85 -8.27 14.12 -4.04
C SER A 85 -9.05 12.82 -4.32
N PRO A 86 -8.93 12.15 -5.48
CA PRO A 86 -9.64 10.88 -5.72
C PRO A 86 -9.01 9.66 -5.03
N CYS A 87 -7.78 9.72 -4.53
CA CYS A 87 -7.09 8.55 -3.97
C CYS A 87 -7.89 7.77 -2.91
N PRO A 88 -8.59 8.42 -1.95
CA PRO A 88 -9.39 7.71 -0.95
C PRO A 88 -10.53 6.86 -1.53
N GLN A 89 -10.97 7.11 -2.76
CA GLN A 89 -12.01 6.30 -3.42
C GLN A 89 -11.57 4.85 -3.67
N ALA A 90 -10.26 4.57 -3.62
CA ALA A 90 -9.73 3.23 -3.75
C ALA A 90 -9.92 2.35 -2.51
N GLN A 91 -10.29 2.92 -1.34
CA GLN A 91 -10.48 2.14 -0.11
C GLN A 91 -11.66 1.16 -0.21
N GLU A 92 -12.81 1.63 -0.69
CA GLU A 92 -14.04 0.81 -0.74
C GLU A 92 -13.90 -0.41 -1.68
N PRO A 93 -13.33 -0.28 -2.90
CA PRO A 93 -13.06 -1.42 -3.77
C PRO A 93 -12.18 -2.52 -3.16
N MET A 94 -11.31 -2.21 -2.18
CA MET A 94 -10.47 -3.22 -1.52
C MET A 94 -11.31 -4.32 -0.87
N ARG A 95 -12.49 -3.97 -0.32
CA ARG A 95 -13.41 -4.94 0.30
C ARG A 95 -13.88 -6.02 -0.66
N ARG A 96 -13.81 -5.80 -1.98
CA ARG A 96 -14.16 -6.82 -3.00
C ARG A 96 -13.22 -8.03 -2.99
N MET A 97 -12.08 -7.93 -2.33
CA MET A 97 -11.13 -9.03 -2.16
C MET A 97 -11.54 -9.99 -1.04
N ILE A 98 -12.47 -9.61 -0.15
CA ILE A 98 -12.98 -10.49 0.91
C ILE A 98 -13.57 -11.76 0.28
N GLY A 99 -13.17 -12.92 0.79
CA GLY A 99 -13.49 -14.24 0.25
C GLY A 99 -12.52 -14.76 -0.80
N SER A 100 -11.57 -13.95 -1.26
CA SER A 100 -10.50 -14.41 -2.16
C SER A 100 -9.40 -15.14 -1.39
N VAL A 101 -8.73 -16.08 -2.07
CA VAL A 101 -7.59 -16.81 -1.52
C VAL A 101 -6.28 -16.13 -1.92
N MET A 102 -5.44 -15.80 -0.94
CA MET A 102 -4.08 -15.29 -1.17
C MET A 102 -3.14 -16.45 -1.49
N GLY A 103 -3.18 -16.91 -2.75
CA GLY A 103 -2.41 -18.07 -3.19
C GLY A 103 -2.20 -18.13 -4.70
N LYS A 104 -2.38 -19.32 -5.29
CA LYS A 104 -2.21 -19.49 -6.74
C LYS A 104 -3.19 -18.59 -7.50
N GLY A 105 -2.65 -17.79 -8.42
CA GLY A 105 -3.46 -16.85 -9.21
C GLY A 105 -3.70 -15.50 -8.52
N TRP A 106 -2.95 -15.19 -7.44
CA TRP A 106 -3.14 -13.98 -6.66
C TRP A 106 -3.06 -12.69 -7.49
N ARG A 107 -2.07 -12.57 -8.39
CA ARG A 107 -1.93 -11.41 -9.27
C ARG A 107 -3.15 -11.20 -10.17
N GLN A 108 -3.74 -12.27 -10.71
CA GLN A 108 -4.96 -12.20 -11.51
C GLN A 108 -6.17 -11.82 -10.66
N THR A 109 -6.22 -12.25 -9.40
CA THR A 109 -7.26 -11.87 -8.45
C THR A 109 -7.18 -10.37 -8.16
N ILE A 110 -5.99 -9.84 -7.83
CA ILE A 110 -5.79 -8.38 -7.67
C ILE A 110 -6.28 -7.63 -8.91
N GLU A 111 -5.86 -8.05 -10.11
CA GLU A 111 -6.28 -7.37 -11.35
C GLU A 111 -7.79 -7.44 -11.57
N ARG A 112 -8.43 -8.58 -11.31
CA ARG A 112 -9.88 -8.75 -11.50
C ARG A 112 -10.69 -7.81 -10.60
N HIS A 113 -10.27 -7.61 -9.36
CA HIS A 113 -11.05 -6.84 -8.39
C HIS A 113 -10.63 -5.35 -8.32
N LEU A 114 -9.35 -5.07 -8.55
CA LEU A 114 -8.71 -3.77 -8.33
C LEU A 114 -8.02 -3.20 -9.59
N GLY A 115 -8.18 -3.85 -10.74
CA GLY A 115 -7.63 -3.40 -12.02
C GLY A 115 -8.25 -2.10 -12.54
N GLY A 116 -7.57 -1.49 -13.52
CA GLY A 116 -8.01 -0.24 -14.14
C GLY A 116 -8.18 0.92 -13.15
N VAL A 117 -9.30 1.63 -13.26
CA VAL A 117 -9.64 2.80 -12.42
C VAL A 117 -10.24 2.45 -11.06
N GLN A 118 -10.40 1.16 -10.76
CA GLN A 118 -11.10 0.68 -9.56
C GLN A 118 -10.18 0.55 -8.35
N GLY A 119 -8.86 0.60 -8.54
CA GLY A 119 -7.88 0.46 -7.46
C GLY A 119 -6.81 1.54 -7.51
N CYS A 120 -6.12 1.73 -6.38
CA CYS A 120 -4.92 2.55 -6.32
C CYS A 120 -3.70 1.65 -6.59
N THR A 121 -2.77 2.09 -7.44
CA THR A 121 -1.51 1.37 -7.69
C THR A 121 -0.80 0.99 -6.39
N HIS A 122 -0.81 1.88 -5.40
CA HIS A 122 -0.14 1.65 -4.13
C HIS A 122 -0.80 0.57 -3.27
N LEU A 123 -2.14 0.60 -3.14
CA LEU A 123 -2.87 -0.42 -2.36
C LEU A 123 -2.85 -1.79 -3.05
N ARG A 124 -2.55 -1.85 -4.35
CA ARG A 124 -2.32 -3.11 -5.08
C ARG A 124 -0.93 -3.69 -4.85
N GLU A 125 0.02 -2.87 -4.41
CA GLU A 125 1.40 -3.25 -4.11
C GLU A 125 1.61 -3.59 -2.63
N LEU A 126 0.75 -3.06 -1.74
CA LEU A 126 0.62 -3.46 -0.34
C LEU A 126 -0.16 -4.78 -0.22
#